data_AF-A0A0M0JD04-F1
#
_entry.id   AF-A0A0M0JD04-F1
#
_cell.length_a   1.000
_cell.length_b   1.000
_cell.length_c   1.000
_cell.angle_alpha   90.00
_cell.angle_beta   90.00
_cell.angle_gamma   90.00
#
_symmetry.space_group_name_H-M   'P 1'
#
loop_
_entity.id
_entity.type
_entity.pdbx_description
1 polymer ?
#
loop_
_entity_poly.entity_id
_entity_poly.type
_entity_poly.pdbx_seq_one_letter_code
_entity_poly.pdbx_strand_id
1 'polypeptide(L)'
;MGKLRPWKEPRKARASSLVAVPQIRDSWEKKEKIRAERAAVLAQQAAMDDEIRREKREERERIEAKKKKKEENRERGMTYQVITNTSKIKKMSRKQLRLVKKADTSGVKPKIYGK
;
A
#
# COMPACT_ATOMS: atom_id res chain seq x y z
N MET A 1 -41.06 4.97 22.75
CA MET A 1 -40.43 4.22 23.86
C MET A 1 -39.23 3.47 23.29
N GLY A 2 -38.00 3.95 23.54
CA GLY A 2 -36.78 3.42 22.92
C GLY A 2 -36.38 2.06 23.52
N LYS A 3 -35.78 1.19 22.69
CA LYS A 3 -35.27 -0.13 23.15
C LYS A 3 -34.19 0.09 24.22
N LEU A 4 -34.29 -0.64 25.32
CA LEU A 4 -33.29 -0.61 26.39
C LEU A 4 -31.94 -1.13 25.86
N ARG A 5 -30.85 -0.57 26.37
CA ARG A 5 -29.50 -1.04 26.03
C ARG A 5 -29.30 -2.44 26.63
N PRO A 6 -28.57 -3.37 25.97
CA PRO A 6 -28.48 -4.77 26.38
C PRO A 6 -28.06 -5.00 27.85
N TRP A 7 -27.18 -4.15 28.41
CA TRP A 7 -26.74 -4.24 29.81
C TRP A 7 -27.71 -3.60 30.82
N LYS A 8 -28.73 -2.89 30.35
CA LYS A 8 -29.85 -2.38 31.16
C LYS A 8 -31.08 -3.28 31.07
N GLU A 9 -31.03 -4.34 30.28
CA GLU A 9 -32.11 -5.32 30.25
C GLU A 9 -32.08 -6.14 31.55
N PRO A 10 -33.21 -6.27 32.25
CA PRO A 10 -33.28 -7.14 33.42
C PRO A 10 -33.00 -8.58 32.98
N ARG A 11 -32.14 -9.26 33.74
CA ARG A 11 -31.77 -10.65 33.48
C ARG A 11 -33.04 -11.51 33.52
N LYS A 12 -33.43 -12.06 32.37
CA LYS A 12 -34.70 -12.80 32.19
C LYS A 12 -34.71 -14.18 32.86
N ALA A 13 -33.52 -14.78 33.05
CA ALA A 13 -33.36 -16.08 33.68
C ALA A 13 -32.99 -15.93 35.16
N ARG A 14 -33.64 -16.74 36.01
CA ARG A 14 -33.30 -16.84 37.44
C ARG A 14 -31.93 -17.50 37.57
N ALA A 15 -31.13 -17.13 38.57
CA ALA A 15 -29.81 -17.75 38.77
C ALA A 15 -29.91 -19.28 38.95
N SER A 16 -31.03 -19.76 39.50
CA SER A 16 -31.34 -21.19 39.69
C SER A 16 -31.70 -21.95 38.40
N SER A 17 -32.03 -21.26 37.31
CA SER A 17 -32.29 -21.91 36.00
C SER A 17 -31.01 -22.05 35.16
N LEU A 18 -29.86 -21.60 35.68
CA LEU A 18 -28.57 -21.80 35.04
C LEU A 18 -28.06 -23.19 35.44
N VAL A 19 -27.93 -24.08 34.46
CA VAL A 19 -27.24 -25.36 34.67
C VAL A 19 -25.77 -25.07 34.88
N ALA A 20 -25.26 -25.33 36.09
CA ALA A 20 -23.84 -25.26 36.38
C ALA A 20 -23.13 -26.40 35.65
N VAL A 21 -22.57 -26.10 34.48
CA VAL A 21 -21.76 -27.07 33.75
C VAL A 21 -20.45 -27.25 34.53
N PRO A 22 -20.05 -28.49 34.88
CA PRO A 22 -18.77 -28.72 35.54
C PRO A 22 -17.64 -28.21 34.65
N GLN A 23 -16.67 -27.54 35.25
CA GLN A 23 -15.49 -27.08 34.53
C GLN A 23 -14.76 -28.30 33.93
N ILE A 24 -14.44 -28.21 32.64
CA ILE A 24 -13.61 -29.22 31.97
C ILE A 24 -12.21 -29.15 32.60
N ARG A 25 -11.91 -30.12 33.45
CA ARG A 25 -10.58 -30.28 34.06
C ARG A 25 -9.74 -31.15 33.14
N ASP A 26 -9.25 -30.57 32.05
CA ASP A 26 -8.27 -31.26 31.22
C ASP A 26 -7.01 -31.57 32.04
N SER A 27 -6.49 -32.79 31.90
CA SER A 27 -5.22 -33.17 32.48
C SER A 27 -4.09 -32.28 31.97
N TRP A 28 -3.02 -32.13 32.75
CA TRP A 28 -1.87 -31.32 32.37
C TRP A 28 -1.27 -31.79 31.04
N GLU A 29 -1.15 -33.11 30.85
CA GLU A 29 -0.66 -33.73 29.61
C GLU A 29 -1.48 -33.32 28.39
N LYS A 30 -2.82 -33.25 28.51
CA LYS A 30 -3.69 -32.82 27.41
C LYS A 30 -3.47 -31.34 27.08
N LYS A 31 -3.22 -30.50 28.09
CA LYS A 31 -2.89 -29.08 27.88
C LYS A 31 -1.54 -28.90 27.20
N GLU A 32 -0.54 -29.72 27.54
CA GLU A 32 0.77 -29.69 26.88
C GLU A 32 0.69 -30.14 25.43
N LYS A 33 -0.05 -31.20 25.12
CA LYS A 33 -0.30 -31.63 23.74
C LYS A 33 -0.94 -30.51 22.90
N ILE A 34 -2.01 -29.89 23.41
CA ILE A 34 -2.68 -28.77 22.73
C ILE A 34 -1.71 -27.59 22.54
N ARG A 35 -0.86 -27.30 23.52
CA ARG A 35 0.14 -26.22 23.41
C ARG A 35 1.17 -26.52 22.34
N ALA A 36 1.66 -27.76 22.27
CA ALA A 36 2.60 -28.20 21.25
C ALA A 36 2.00 -28.16 19.84
N GLU A 37 0.79 -28.69 19.67
CA GLU A 37 0.05 -28.63 18.40
C GLU A 37 -0.19 -27.19 17.95
N ARG A 38 -0.63 -26.32 18.87
CA ARG A 38 -0.83 -24.90 18.59
C ARG A 38 0.47 -24.20 18.19
N ALA A 39 1.57 -24.50 18.88
CA ALA A 39 2.88 -23.93 18.54
C ALA A 39 3.33 -24.35 17.13
N ALA A 40 3.13 -25.62 16.77
CA ALA A 40 3.45 -26.12 15.43
C ALA A 40 2.62 -25.42 14.33
N VAL A 41 1.30 -25.29 14.54
CA VAL A 41 0.41 -24.59 13.58
C VAL A 41 0.80 -23.11 13.43
N LEU A 42 1.07 -22.42 14.54
CA LEU A 42 1.47 -21.01 14.50
C LEU A 42 2.81 -20.81 13.80
N ALA A 43 3.77 -21.73 14.00
CA ALA A 43 5.06 -21.68 13.31
C ALA A 43 4.88 -21.86 11.79
N GLN A 44 4.04 -22.79 11.36
CA GLN A 44 3.72 -22.97 9.94
C GLN A 44 3.02 -21.75 9.35
N GLN A 45 2.05 -21.17 10.06
CA GLN A 45 1.36 -19.96 9.63
C GLN A 45 2.33 -18.78 9.49
N ALA A 46 3.23 -18.59 10.46
CA ALA A 46 4.23 -17.54 10.40
C ALA A 46 5.17 -17.68 9.19
N ALA A 47 5.61 -18.90 8.89
CA ALA A 47 6.44 -19.17 7.72
C ALA A 47 5.72 -18.81 6.40
N MET A 48 4.44 -19.17 6.27
CA MET A 48 3.63 -18.80 5.10
C MET A 48 3.44 -17.28 4.97
N ASP A 49 3.15 -16.61 6.08
CA ASP A 49 2.98 -15.15 6.10
C ASP A 49 4.28 -14.42 5.71
N ASP A 50 5.43 -14.92 6.17
CA ASP A 50 6.73 -14.33 5.86
C ASP A 50 7.11 -14.52 4.38
N GLU A 51 6.77 -15.66 3.79
CA GLU A 51 6.94 -15.89 2.35
C GLU A 51 6.08 -14.92 1.53
N ILE A 52 4.80 -14.76 1.88
CA ILE A 52 3.90 -13.80 1.22
C ILE A 52 4.41 -12.36 1.36
N ARG A 53 4.95 -12.00 2.54
CA ARG A 53 5.53 -10.66 2.77
C ARG A 53 6.78 -10.44 1.94
N ARG A 54 7.64 -11.45 1.80
CA ARG A 54 8.85 -11.41 0.97
C ARG A 54 8.48 -11.18 -0.48
N GLU A 55 7.58 -11.98 -1.04
CA GLU A 55 7.12 -11.84 -2.43
C GLU A 55 6.53 -10.45 -2.71
N LYS A 56 5.68 -9.95 -1.81
CA LYS A 56 5.10 -8.59 -1.95
C LYS A 56 6.16 -7.50 -1.89
N ARG A 57 7.21 -7.67 -1.09
CA ARG A 57 8.32 -6.71 -1.01
C ARG A 57 9.12 -6.71 -2.30
N GLU A 58 9.49 -7.88 -2.79
CA GLU A 58 10.23 -8.05 -4.06
C GLU A 58 9.45 -7.45 -5.24
N GLU A 59 8.13 -7.68 -5.30
CA GLU A 59 7.30 -7.09 -6.34
C GLU A 59 7.27 -5.55 -6.27
N ARG A 60 7.18 -4.97 -5.07
CA ARG A 60 7.23 -3.52 -4.87
C ARG A 60 8.57 -2.95 -5.33
N GLU A 61 9.67 -3.56 -4.91
CA GLU A 61 11.02 -3.16 -5.31
C GLU A 61 11.19 -3.24 -6.83
N ARG A 62 10.65 -4.28 -7.48
CA ARG A 62 10.64 -4.43 -8.94
C ARG A 62 9.85 -3.31 -9.62
N ILE A 63 8.67 -2.98 -9.11
CA ILE A 63 7.83 -1.90 -9.66
C ILE A 63 8.54 -0.55 -9.49
N GLU A 64 9.12 -0.27 -8.33
CA GLU A 64 9.86 0.95 -8.06
C GLU A 64 11.08 1.09 -8.97
N ALA A 65 11.87 0.03 -9.12
CA ALA A 65 13.02 0.01 -10.04
C ALA A 65 12.58 0.24 -11.49
N LYS A 66 11.48 -0.39 -11.93
CA LYS A 66 10.91 -0.18 -13.26
C LYS A 66 10.41 1.25 -13.45
N LYS A 67 9.79 1.84 -12.42
CA LYS A 67 9.32 3.23 -12.43
C LYS A 67 10.50 4.20 -12.56
N LYS A 68 11.56 4.03 -11.76
CA LYS A 68 12.80 4.82 -11.86
C LYS A 68 13.42 4.72 -13.25
N LYS A 69 13.59 3.52 -13.79
CA LYS A 69 14.08 3.31 -15.16
C LYS A 69 13.19 4.00 -16.21
N LYS A 70 11.87 3.97 -16.03
CA LYS A 70 10.93 4.65 -16.93
C LYS A 70 11.06 6.17 -16.85
N GLU A 71 11.28 6.72 -15.66
CA GLU A 71 11.52 8.15 -15.44
C GLU A 71 12.85 8.58 -16.07
N GLU A 72 13.93 7.84 -15.83
CA GLU A 72 15.24 8.09 -16.48
C GLU A 72 15.15 7.99 -18.01
N ASN A 73 14.49 6.97 -18.54
CA ASN A 73 14.30 6.83 -19.99
C ASN A 73 13.41 7.93 -20.55
N ARG A 74 12.45 8.42 -19.77
CA ARG A 74 11.62 9.56 -20.16
C ARG A 74 12.47 10.82 -20.22
N GLU A 75 13.32 11.08 -19.23
CA GLU A 75 14.24 12.22 -19.24
C GLU A 75 15.25 12.13 -20.38
N ARG A 76 15.88 10.97 -20.59
CA ARG A 76 16.84 10.74 -21.68
C ARG A 76 16.19 10.82 -23.06
N GLY A 77 15.00 10.27 -23.21
CA GLY A 77 14.25 10.23 -24.48
C GLY A 77 13.43 11.49 -24.75
N MET A 78 13.36 12.43 -23.81
CA MET A 78 12.70 13.70 -24.04
C MET A 78 13.56 14.56 -24.96
N THR A 79 13.13 14.65 -26.22
CA THR A 79 13.69 15.62 -27.16
C THR A 79 13.06 16.99 -26.89
N TYR A 80 13.85 17.95 -26.41
CA TYR A 80 13.38 19.30 -26.10
C TYR A 80 13.71 20.30 -27.20
N GLN A 81 12.87 21.32 -27.36
CA GLN A 81 13.16 22.51 -28.15
C GLN A 81 13.29 23.71 -27.23
N VAL A 82 14.48 24.32 -27.20
CA VAL A 82 14.71 25.56 -26.44
C VAL A 82 14.02 26.72 -27.16
N ILE A 83 13.10 27.40 -26.46
CA ILE A 83 12.42 28.60 -26.96
C ILE A 83 13.16 29.82 -26.42
N THR A 84 14.00 30.44 -27.26
CA THR A 84 14.78 31.63 -26.87
C THR A 84 13.97 32.93 -26.98
N ASN A 85 13.05 33.00 -27.94
CA ASN A 85 12.28 34.22 -28.21
C ASN A 85 10.94 34.23 -27.44
N THR A 86 10.79 35.18 -26.52
CA THR A 86 9.61 35.36 -25.67
C THR A 86 8.33 35.70 -26.44
N SER A 87 8.45 36.32 -27.61
CA SER A 87 7.29 36.64 -28.47
C SER A 87 6.59 35.39 -28.99
N LYS A 88 7.32 34.26 -29.17
CA LYS A 88 6.74 32.98 -29.57
C LYS A 88 5.84 32.40 -28.48
N ILE A 89 6.25 32.49 -27.22
CA ILE A 89 5.45 32.02 -26.07
C ILE A 89 4.14 32.81 -25.99
N LYS A 90 4.21 34.14 -26.16
CA LYS A 90 3.02 35.01 -26.15
C LYS A 90 2.01 34.70 -27.26
N LYS A 91 2.48 34.15 -28.39
CA LYS A 91 1.64 33.78 -29.54
C LYS A 91 1.12 32.34 -29.49
N MET A 92 1.55 31.53 -28.52
CA MET A 92 1.12 30.14 -28.39
C MET A 92 -0.31 30.02 -27.85
N SER A 93 -1.04 29.03 -28.35
CA SER A 93 -2.35 28.65 -27.81
C SER A 93 -2.25 28.10 -26.39
N ARG A 94 -3.36 28.15 -25.64
CA ARG A 94 -3.45 27.59 -24.28
C ARG A 94 -3.06 26.10 -24.21
N LYS A 95 -3.31 25.32 -25.26
CA LYS A 95 -2.90 23.90 -25.34
C LYS A 95 -1.38 23.75 -25.51
N GLN A 96 -0.76 24.59 -26.34
CA GLN A 96 0.70 24.58 -26.54
C GLN A 96 1.45 25.02 -25.28
N LEU A 97 0.94 26.04 -24.57
CA LEU A 97 1.54 26.51 -23.31
C LEU A 97 1.58 25.44 -22.20
N ARG A 98 0.68 24.45 -22.21
CA ARG A 98 0.71 23.31 -21.27
C ARG A 98 1.91 22.38 -21.48
N LEU A 99 2.52 22.41 -22.68
CA LEU A 99 3.69 21.60 -23.02
C LEU A 99 5.01 22.33 -22.69
N VAL A 100 4.97 23.64 -22.51
CA VAL A 100 6.14 24.45 -22.16
C VAL A 100 6.49 24.22 -20.69
N LYS A 101 7.74 23.86 -20.41
CA LYS A 101 8.27 23.69 -19.06
C LYS A 101 9.48 24.60 -18.86
N LYS A 102 9.65 25.11 -17.64
CA LYS A 102 10.86 25.80 -17.24
C LYS A 102 11.89 24.76 -16.81
N ALA A 103 13.09 24.81 -17.39
CA ALA A 103 14.21 23.93 -17.09
C ALA A 103 15.51 24.71 -17.27
N ASP A 104 16.58 24.30 -16.59
CA ASP A 104 17.90 24.88 -16.79
C ASP A 104 18.44 24.44 -18.15
N THR A 105 18.85 25.43 -18.96
CA THR A 105 19.33 25.23 -20.33
C THR A 105 20.82 25.54 -20.48
N SER A 106 21.56 25.67 -19.36
CA SER A 106 23.01 25.88 -19.37
C SER A 106 23.70 24.73 -20.12
N GLY A 107 24.36 25.05 -21.23
CA GLY A 107 25.06 24.08 -22.08
C GLY A 107 24.25 23.46 -23.23
N VAL A 108 22.94 23.71 -23.33
CA VAL A 108 22.11 23.19 -24.44
C VAL A 108 22.08 24.22 -25.58
N LYS A 109 22.73 23.91 -26.70
CA LYS A 109 22.66 24.75 -27.91
C LYS A 109 21.27 24.62 -28.56
N PRO A 110 20.53 25.73 -28.78
CA PRO A 110 19.22 25.66 -29.41
C PRO A 110 19.35 25.13 -30.84
N LYS A 111 18.43 24.26 -31.26
CA LYS A 111 18.36 23.80 -32.65
C LYS A 111 17.87 24.97 -33.51
N ILE A 112 18.80 25.61 -34.22
CA ILE A 112 18.52 26.71 -35.14
C ILE A 112 17.97 26.07 -36.42
N TYR A 113 16.65 26.09 -36.56
CA TYR A 113 16.04 25.82 -37.86
C TYR A 113 16.28 27.06 -38.71
N GLY A 114 17.15 26.94 -39.71
CA GLY A 114 17.34 27.96 -40.74
C GLY A 114 16.00 28.34 -41.37
N LYS A 115 15.90 29.59 -41.80
CA LYS A 115 14.72 30.08 -42.54
C LYS A 115 14.52 29.29 -43.82
#